data_AF-A0A2V5S861-F1
#
_entry.id   AF-A0A2V5S861-F1
#
_cell.length_a   1.000
_cell.length_b   1.000
_cell.length_c   1.000
_cell.angle_alpha   90.00
_cell.angle_beta   90.00
_cell.angle_gamma   90.00
#
_symmetry.space_group_name_H-M   'P 1'
#
loop_
_entity.id
_entity.type
_entity.pdbx_description
1 polymer ?
#
loop_
_entity_poly.entity_id
_entity_poly.type
_entity_poly.pdbx_seq_one_letter_code
_entity_poly.pdbx_strand_id
1 'polypeptide(L)'
;MAAKRKPNLILFLPDQQRADTLACYGGVKVHAPNLNKLASESVVFERAYVTHPVCTPSRSSLMTGTWPHINGCTRNSVPLDRRFRVFPELMEDRDYQTAYMGKWHLGEEGHGGRGFHEWISTEDPARSATATPASLREAAAGRALQAGHGDYTNFLISMGITPDKQNGHQQPAPRSIAAKISGETRL
;
A
#
# COMPACT_ATOMS: atom_id res chain seq x y z
N MET A 1 -19.90 24.46 -24.60
CA MET A 1 -19.86 23.19 -23.83
C MET A 1 -19.21 23.47 -22.49
N ALA A 2 -19.77 22.97 -21.38
CA ALA A 2 -19.11 23.12 -20.08
C ALA A 2 -17.74 22.40 -20.11
N ALA A 3 -16.69 23.04 -19.58
CA ALA A 3 -15.38 22.41 -19.49
C ALA A 3 -15.50 21.11 -18.70
N LYS A 4 -15.04 19.98 -19.27
CA LYS A 4 -15.05 18.69 -18.56
C LYS A 4 -14.17 18.83 -17.32
N ARG A 5 -14.76 18.67 -16.13
CA ARG A 5 -14.04 18.63 -14.87
C ARG A 5 -13.02 17.49 -14.90
N LYS A 6 -11.77 17.77 -14.52
CA LYS A 6 -10.72 16.75 -14.39
C LYS A 6 -11.17 15.67 -13.39
N PRO A 7 -10.95 14.37 -13.67
CA PRO A 7 -11.33 13.30 -12.76
C PRO A 7 -10.36 13.22 -11.58
N ASN A 8 -10.83 12.73 -10.43
CA ASN A 8 -9.96 12.32 -9.33
C ASN A 8 -9.33 10.96 -9.69
N LEU A 9 -8.03 10.80 -9.41
CA LEU A 9 -7.30 9.55 -9.66
C LEU A 9 -6.95 8.89 -8.33
N ILE A 10 -7.38 7.65 -8.14
CA ILE A 10 -7.10 6.87 -6.92
C ILE A 10 -6.42 5.57 -7.32
N LEU A 11 -5.18 5.38 -6.87
CA LEU A 11 -4.46 4.12 -6.99
C LEU A 11 -4.61 3.32 -5.69
N PHE A 12 -5.49 2.32 -5.70
CA PHE A 12 -5.63 1.37 -4.60
C PHE A 12 -4.69 0.18 -4.82
N LEU A 13 -3.68 0.03 -3.96
CA LEU A 13 -2.63 -0.98 -4.11
C LEU A 13 -2.52 -1.90 -2.87
N PRO A 14 -3.22 -3.04 -2.86
CA PRO A 14 -3.07 -4.05 -1.82
C PRO A 14 -1.73 -4.80 -1.95
N ASP A 15 -1.13 -5.20 -0.83
CA ASP A 15 0.15 -5.93 -0.81
C ASP A 15 -0.06 -7.46 -0.74
N GLN A 16 0.66 -8.19 -1.59
CA GLN A 16 0.58 -9.65 -1.73
C GLN A 16 -0.84 -10.23 -1.98
N GLN A 17 -1.72 -9.47 -2.65
CA GLN A 17 -3.04 -9.99 -3.02
C GLN A 17 -2.92 -11.02 -4.14
N ARG A 18 -3.46 -12.22 -3.90
CA ARG A 18 -3.62 -13.24 -4.95
C ARG A 18 -4.89 -12.96 -5.76
N ALA A 19 -4.88 -13.27 -7.05
CA ALA A 19 -6.04 -13.03 -7.91
C ALA A 19 -7.27 -13.83 -7.44
N ASP A 20 -7.08 -15.07 -6.98
CA ASP A 20 -8.14 -15.97 -6.51
C ASP A 20 -8.80 -15.57 -5.18
N THR A 21 -8.52 -14.36 -4.68
CA THR A 21 -9.25 -13.77 -3.54
C THR A 21 -10.47 -12.96 -3.98
N LEU A 22 -10.66 -12.68 -5.27
CA LEU A 22 -11.80 -11.88 -5.77
C LEU A 22 -12.74 -12.71 -6.64
N ALA A 23 -14.04 -12.42 -6.57
CA ALA A 23 -15.06 -13.15 -7.32
C ALA A 23 -14.90 -13.01 -8.84
N CYS A 24 -14.44 -11.84 -9.32
CA CYS A 24 -14.18 -11.61 -10.75
C CYS A 24 -13.07 -12.50 -11.33
N TYR A 25 -12.24 -13.12 -10.48
CA TYR A 25 -11.22 -14.10 -10.88
C TYR A 25 -11.57 -15.53 -10.40
N GLY A 26 -12.85 -15.80 -10.07
CA GLY A 26 -13.32 -17.11 -9.61
C GLY A 26 -13.07 -17.40 -8.12
N GLY A 27 -12.65 -16.42 -7.33
CA GLY A 27 -12.45 -16.57 -5.89
C GLY A 27 -13.77 -16.68 -5.12
N VAL A 28 -13.90 -17.72 -4.29
CA VAL A 28 -15.11 -17.98 -3.47
C VAL A 28 -14.86 -17.98 -1.96
N LYS A 29 -13.58 -17.99 -1.55
CA LYS A 29 -13.19 -18.20 -0.14
C LYS A 29 -13.11 -16.91 0.68
N VAL A 30 -12.93 -15.77 0.01
CA VAL A 30 -12.71 -14.47 0.67
C VAL A 30 -13.95 -13.63 0.49
N HIS A 31 -14.48 -13.13 1.60
CA HIS A 31 -15.57 -12.17 1.55
C HIS A 31 -15.04 -10.76 1.30
N ALA A 32 -15.20 -10.27 0.07
CA ALA A 32 -14.72 -8.95 -0.36
C ALA A 32 -15.81 -8.16 -1.10
N PRO A 33 -16.96 -7.84 -0.46
CA PRO A 33 -18.14 -7.29 -1.13
C PRO A 33 -17.84 -5.95 -1.82
N ASN A 34 -17.03 -5.08 -1.20
CA ASN A 34 -16.67 -3.78 -1.77
C ASN A 34 -15.77 -3.90 -3.01
N LEU A 35 -14.79 -4.82 -2.99
CA LEU A 35 -13.92 -5.06 -4.14
C LEU A 35 -14.66 -5.78 -5.27
N ASN A 36 -15.57 -6.70 -4.93
CA ASN A 36 -16.44 -7.37 -5.90
C ASN A 36 -17.40 -6.37 -6.57
N LYS A 37 -17.99 -5.44 -5.80
CA LYS A 37 -18.81 -4.35 -6.34
C LYS A 37 -17.99 -3.46 -7.26
N LEU A 38 -16.80 -3.02 -6.82
CA LEU A 38 -15.90 -2.21 -7.66
C LEU A 38 -15.59 -2.92 -8.98
N ALA A 39 -15.28 -4.22 -8.94
CA ALA A 39 -15.03 -5.00 -10.14
C ALA A 39 -16.23 -5.05 -11.08
N SER A 40 -17.46 -5.12 -10.57
CA SER A 40 -18.69 -5.12 -11.40
C SER A 40 -18.97 -3.80 -12.12
N GLU A 41 -18.38 -2.71 -11.64
CA GLU A 41 -18.51 -1.35 -12.20
C GLU A 41 -17.25 -0.92 -12.99
N SER A 42 -16.26 -1.81 -13.13
CA SER A 42 -14.94 -1.50 -13.70
C SER A 42 -14.60 -2.37 -14.91
N VAL A 43 -13.56 -1.93 -15.65
CA VAL A 43 -12.88 -2.82 -16.59
C VAL A 43 -11.97 -3.77 -15.80
N VAL A 44 -12.19 -5.07 -15.97
CA VAL A 44 -11.39 -6.13 -15.32
C VAL A 44 -10.43 -6.72 -16.35
N PHE A 45 -9.14 -6.71 -16.03
CA PHE A 45 -8.11 -7.35 -16.86
C PHE A 45 -7.97 -8.81 -16.46
N GLU A 46 -8.34 -9.75 -17.34
CA GLU A 46 -8.20 -11.20 -17.08
C GLU A 46 -6.74 -11.62 -16.82
N ARG A 47 -5.78 -10.87 -17.38
CA ARG A 47 -4.35 -11.18 -17.38
C ARG A 47 -3.51 -9.96 -17.04
N ALA A 48 -3.56 -9.54 -15.78
CA ALA A 48 -2.70 -8.50 -15.23
C ALA A 48 -1.57 -9.13 -14.41
N TYR A 49 -0.32 -8.87 -14.80
CA TYR A 49 0.87 -9.42 -14.15
C TYR A 49 1.76 -8.32 -13.61
N VAL A 50 2.40 -8.58 -12.46
CA VAL A 50 3.50 -7.74 -11.96
C VAL A 50 4.77 -8.04 -12.76
N THR A 51 5.64 -7.05 -12.88
CA THR A 51 6.96 -7.21 -13.52
C THR A 51 7.91 -8.11 -12.72
N HIS A 52 7.67 -8.23 -11.41
CA HIS A 52 8.48 -9.03 -10.50
C HIS A 52 7.69 -9.40 -9.23
N PRO A 53 7.72 -10.65 -8.74
CA PRO A 53 6.93 -11.08 -7.58
C PRO A 53 7.53 -10.69 -6.22
N VAL A 54 8.26 -9.57 -6.14
CA VAL A 54 8.95 -9.07 -4.93
C VAL A 54 8.61 -7.58 -4.74
N CYS A 55 8.51 -7.12 -3.48
CA CYS A 55 7.94 -5.82 -3.13
C CYS A 55 8.62 -4.62 -3.82
N THR A 56 9.90 -4.34 -3.51
CA THR A 56 10.62 -3.19 -4.08
C THR A 56 10.69 -3.25 -5.61
N PRO A 57 11.03 -4.39 -6.26
CA PRO A 57 11.03 -4.49 -7.72
C PRO A 57 9.66 -4.23 -8.36
N SER A 58 8.59 -4.80 -7.81
CA SER A 58 7.22 -4.59 -8.32
C SER A 58 6.79 -3.12 -8.20
N ARG A 59 7.00 -2.53 -7.01
CA ARG A 59 6.62 -1.14 -6.72
C ARG A 59 7.43 -0.13 -7.54
N SER A 60 8.73 -0.38 -7.74
CA SER A 60 9.57 0.49 -8.55
C SER A 60 9.07 0.54 -9.99
N SER A 61 8.66 -0.63 -10.52
CA SER A 61 8.13 -0.73 -11.87
C SER A 61 6.78 -0.04 -12.00
N LEU A 62 5.87 -0.24 -11.05
CA LEU A 62 4.58 0.43 -11.01
C LEU A 62 4.73 1.95 -10.97
N MET A 63 5.65 2.45 -10.15
CA MET A 63 5.81 3.89 -9.95
C MET A 63 6.53 4.59 -11.11
N THR A 64 7.47 3.92 -11.77
CA THR A 64 8.32 4.53 -12.82
C THR A 64 7.91 4.16 -14.24
N GLY A 65 7.09 3.13 -14.43
CA GLY A 65 6.78 2.56 -15.74
C GLY A 65 7.95 1.82 -16.40
N THR A 66 9.01 1.49 -15.65
CA THR A 66 10.22 0.82 -16.18
C THR A 66 10.42 -0.56 -15.56
N TRP A 67 11.19 -1.43 -16.21
CA TRP A 67 11.53 -2.73 -15.64
C TRP A 67 12.52 -2.60 -14.48
N PRO A 68 12.52 -3.55 -13.51
CA PRO A 68 13.43 -3.51 -12.36
C PRO A 68 14.92 -3.45 -12.73
N HIS A 69 15.32 -4.10 -13.82
CA HIS A 69 16.72 -4.07 -14.29
C HIS A 69 17.11 -2.72 -14.91
N ILE A 70 16.14 -1.91 -15.34
CA ILE A 70 16.37 -0.55 -15.84
C ILE A 70 16.51 0.42 -14.68
N ASN A 71 15.61 0.35 -13.69
CA ASN A 71 15.61 1.26 -12.54
C ASN A 71 16.53 0.84 -11.37
N GLY A 72 17.14 -0.35 -11.45
CA GLY A 72 18.10 -0.87 -10.48
C GLY A 72 17.48 -1.59 -9.26
N CYS A 73 16.17 -1.50 -9.05
CA CYS A 73 15.48 -2.14 -7.93
C CYS A 73 15.23 -3.64 -8.20
N THR A 74 16.29 -4.47 -8.24
CA THR A 74 16.18 -5.91 -8.57
C THR A 74 15.90 -6.82 -7.37
N ARG A 75 15.97 -6.30 -6.13
CA ARG A 75 15.61 -7.00 -4.89
C ARG A 75 15.05 -6.01 -3.87
N ASN A 76 14.50 -6.52 -2.77
CA ASN A 76 14.10 -5.67 -1.64
C ASN A 76 15.30 -4.91 -1.05
N SER A 77 15.01 -3.82 -0.35
CA SER A 77 16.01 -2.95 0.30
C SER A 77 16.98 -2.23 -0.65
N VAL A 78 16.67 -2.19 -1.95
CA VAL A 78 17.37 -1.32 -2.91
C VAL A 78 16.56 -0.05 -3.10
N PRO A 79 17.05 1.13 -2.63
CA PRO A 79 16.31 2.38 -2.80
C PRO A 79 16.18 2.74 -4.29
N LEU A 80 15.05 3.31 -4.67
CA LEU A 80 14.82 3.77 -6.03
C LEU A 80 15.63 5.05 -6.29
N ASP A 81 16.54 4.99 -7.26
CA ASP A 81 17.36 6.11 -7.68
C ASP A 81 16.50 7.30 -8.16
N ARG A 82 16.83 8.51 -7.70
CA ARG A 82 16.08 9.75 -8.00
C ARG A 82 16.10 10.15 -9.47
N ARG A 83 17.02 9.59 -10.27
CA ARG A 83 17.02 9.77 -11.73
C ARG A 83 15.75 9.20 -12.38
N PHE A 84 15.10 8.23 -11.73
CA PHE A 84 13.82 7.69 -12.19
C PHE A 84 12.67 8.45 -11.53
N ARG A 85 11.99 9.25 -12.34
CA ARG A 85 10.77 9.95 -11.93
C ARG A 85 9.65 8.95 -11.68
N VAL A 86 8.83 9.23 -10.68
CA VAL A 86 7.64 8.42 -10.39
C VAL A 86 6.37 9.09 -10.93
N PHE A 87 5.28 8.34 -11.01
CA PHE A 87 4.03 8.75 -11.62
C PHE A 87 3.55 10.18 -11.25
N PRO A 88 3.56 10.62 -9.97
CA PRO A 88 3.19 12.00 -9.65
C PRO A 88 4.12 13.05 -10.26
N GLU A 89 5.42 12.77 -10.29
CA GLU A 89 6.39 13.66 -10.93
C GLU A 89 6.18 13.66 -12.44
N LEU A 90 5.97 12.49 -13.05
CA LEU A 90 5.76 12.32 -14.49
C LEU A 90 4.48 13.00 -15.00
N MET A 91 3.44 13.11 -14.16
CA MET A 91 2.17 13.71 -14.54
C MET A 91 2.29 15.20 -14.86
N GLU A 92 3.23 15.91 -14.22
CA GLU A 92 3.50 17.35 -14.41
C GLU A 92 2.28 18.29 -14.33
N ASP A 93 1.15 17.80 -13.84
CA ASP A 93 -0.10 18.56 -13.74
C ASP A 93 -0.25 19.14 -12.35
N ARG A 94 0.05 20.44 -12.23
CA ARG A 94 0.00 21.20 -10.97
C ARG A 94 -1.42 21.41 -10.42
N ASP A 95 -2.46 21.12 -11.21
CA ASP A 95 -3.84 21.21 -10.74
C ASP A 95 -4.23 20.01 -9.86
N TYR A 96 -3.48 18.92 -9.93
CA TYR A 96 -3.69 17.76 -9.06
C TYR A 96 -3.01 17.97 -7.71
N GLN A 97 -3.81 17.87 -6.64
CA GLN A 97 -3.30 17.58 -5.31
C GLN A 97 -3.01 16.08 -5.21
N THR A 98 -1.79 15.73 -4.80
CA THR A 98 -1.30 14.35 -4.79
C THR A 98 -0.97 13.94 -3.37
N ALA A 99 -1.44 12.77 -2.96
CA ALA A 99 -1.18 12.21 -1.64
C ALA A 99 -0.73 10.76 -1.75
N TYR A 100 0.15 10.35 -0.84
CA TYR A 100 0.56 8.97 -0.66
C TYR A 100 0.26 8.49 0.76
N MET A 101 -0.41 7.35 0.88
CA MET A 101 -0.76 6.76 2.17
C MET A 101 -0.51 5.25 2.13
N GLY A 102 0.32 4.74 3.04
CA GLY A 102 0.63 3.31 3.18
C GLY A 102 2.10 2.95 2.94
N LYS A 103 2.37 1.72 2.50
CA LYS A 103 3.74 1.18 2.43
C LYS A 103 4.46 1.61 1.16
N TRP A 104 5.54 2.39 1.28
CA TRP A 104 6.35 2.83 0.13
C TRP A 104 7.34 1.76 -0.38
N HIS A 105 8.26 1.30 0.47
CA HIS A 105 9.25 0.23 0.19
C HIS A 105 10.17 0.48 -1.03
N LEU A 106 10.47 1.75 -1.32
CA LEU A 106 11.42 2.18 -2.36
C LEU A 106 12.54 3.07 -1.77
N GLY A 107 12.78 3.00 -0.47
CA GLY A 107 13.71 3.86 0.25
C GLY A 107 13.13 5.25 0.54
N GLU A 108 13.76 5.96 1.47
CA GLU A 108 13.36 7.31 1.93
C GLU A 108 11.91 7.36 2.49
N GLU A 109 11.50 6.32 3.22
CA GLU A 109 10.15 6.16 3.76
C GLU A 109 9.67 7.35 4.62
N GLY A 110 10.60 8.10 5.23
CA GLY A 110 10.34 9.28 6.04
C GLY A 110 10.46 10.63 5.32
N HIS A 111 10.89 10.66 4.05
CA HIS A 111 11.04 11.90 3.29
C HIS A 111 9.99 11.96 2.19
N GLY A 112 8.86 12.62 2.47
CA GLY A 112 7.92 13.03 1.44
C GLY A 112 8.67 13.86 0.40
N GLY A 113 8.70 13.42 -0.86
CA GLY A 113 9.65 14.03 -1.80
C GLY A 113 9.69 13.47 -3.20
N ARG A 114 8.59 12.87 -3.67
CA ARG A 114 8.48 12.20 -4.98
C ARG A 114 7.27 12.69 -5.77
N GLY A 115 7.04 14.02 -5.76
CA GLY A 115 5.88 14.66 -6.38
C GLY A 115 4.56 14.51 -5.62
N PHE A 116 4.59 13.94 -4.41
CA PHE A 116 3.43 13.88 -3.50
C PHE A 116 3.42 15.10 -2.57
N HIS A 117 2.29 15.80 -2.50
CA HIS A 117 2.07 16.94 -1.60
C HIS A 117 1.80 16.49 -0.16
N GLU A 118 1.11 15.36 0.02
CA GLU A 118 0.85 14.73 1.32
C GLU A 118 1.48 13.33 1.38
N TRP A 119 2.09 13.00 2.52
CA TRP A 119 2.82 11.75 2.72
C TRP A 119 2.55 11.15 4.10
N ILE A 120 1.90 9.99 4.12
CA ILE A 120 1.63 9.19 5.32
C ILE A 120 2.11 7.77 5.05
N SER A 121 3.41 7.52 5.21
CA SER A 121 3.97 6.19 4.98
C SER A 121 3.93 5.33 6.24
N THR A 122 3.58 4.06 6.10
CA THR A 122 3.86 3.04 7.13
C THR A 122 5.31 2.60 6.96
N GLU A 123 6.14 2.76 7.98
CA GLU A 123 7.55 2.38 7.92
C GLU A 123 7.71 0.88 7.63
N ASP A 124 8.73 0.54 6.83
CA ASP A 124 9.28 -0.82 6.83
C ASP A 124 10.26 -0.92 8.01
N PRO A 125 10.00 -1.79 9.02
CA PRO A 125 10.88 -1.91 10.18
C PRO A 125 12.32 -2.31 9.84
N ALA A 126 12.59 -2.73 8.60
CA ALA A 126 13.94 -3.01 8.09
C ALA A 126 14.90 -1.81 8.12
N ARG A 127 14.42 -0.58 8.39
CA ARG A 127 15.26 0.60 8.62
C ARG A 127 15.42 1.06 10.06
N SER A 128 14.78 0.41 11.03
CA SER A 128 15.03 0.70 12.45
C SER A 128 16.49 0.40 12.87
N ALA A 129 17.22 -0.42 12.11
CA ALA A 129 18.62 -0.74 12.34
C ALA A 129 19.62 0.35 11.90
N THR A 130 19.21 1.37 11.16
CA THR A 130 20.10 2.48 10.69
C THR A 130 19.56 3.88 11.00
N ALA A 131 18.41 3.97 11.67
CA ALA A 131 17.82 5.24 12.07
C ALA A 131 18.72 5.91 13.12
N THR A 132 19.13 7.15 12.85
CA THR A 132 19.81 7.96 13.86
C THR A 132 18.79 8.52 14.84
N PRO A 133 19.19 8.85 16.09
CA PRO A 133 18.30 9.52 17.04
C PRO A 133 17.66 10.81 16.48
N ALA A 134 18.31 11.46 15.51
CA ALA A 134 17.79 12.65 14.82
C ALA A 134 16.66 12.32 13.83
N SER A 135 16.82 11.28 12.99
CA SER A 135 15.78 10.87 12.03
C SER A 135 14.51 10.35 12.72
N LEU A 136 14.67 9.73 13.91
CA LEU A 136 13.53 9.30 14.73
C LEU A 136 12.77 10.50 15.34
N ARG A 137 13.48 11.60 15.67
CA ARG A 137 12.85 12.83 16.18
C ARG A 137 12.07 13.58 15.10
N GLU A 138 12.57 13.62 13.86
CA GLU A 138 11.81 14.19 12.73
C GLU A 138 10.59 13.35 12.36
N ALA A 139 10.71 12.02 12.34
CA ALA A 139 9.57 11.12 12.13
C ALA A 139 8.50 11.26 13.23
N ALA A 140 8.93 11.43 14.49
CA ALA A 140 8.03 11.66 15.63
C ALA A 140 7.34 13.04 15.59
N ALA A 141 7.94 14.05 14.95
CA ALA A 141 7.38 15.39 14.87
C ALA A 141 6.22 15.52 13.85
N GLY A 142 6.09 14.57 12.91
CA GLY A 142 5.09 14.63 11.83
C GLY A 142 3.72 13.99 12.11
N ARG A 143 3.61 13.21 13.19
CA ARG A 143 2.42 12.61 13.82
C ARG A 143 2.98 11.42 14.58
N ALA A 144 2.78 11.37 15.89
CA ALA A 144 3.13 10.20 16.68
C ALA A 144 2.50 8.95 16.04
N LEU A 145 3.31 8.09 15.43
CA LEU A 145 2.94 6.70 15.24
C LEU A 145 2.67 6.16 16.63
N GLN A 146 1.40 6.09 16.99
CA GLN A 146 0.97 5.55 18.26
C GLN A 146 1.56 4.13 18.31
N ALA A 147 2.39 3.86 19.31
CA ALA A 147 2.91 2.52 19.56
C ALA A 147 1.70 1.63 19.87
N GLY A 148 1.14 1.02 18.82
CA GLY A 148 -0.17 0.40 18.83
C GLY A 148 -0.45 -0.23 17.48
N HIS A 149 -1.43 -1.14 17.45
CA HIS A 149 -1.76 -1.86 16.23
C HIS A 149 -2.27 -0.91 15.12
N GLY A 150 -2.17 -1.34 13.86
CA GLY A 150 -2.77 -0.59 12.75
C GLY A 150 -4.30 -0.49 12.87
N ASP A 151 -4.91 0.49 12.22
CA ASP A 151 -6.35 0.78 12.34
C ASP A 151 -7.25 -0.43 12.09
N TYR A 152 -6.88 -1.26 11.10
CA TYR A 152 -7.62 -2.50 10.85
C TYR A 152 -7.54 -3.49 12.02
N THR A 153 -6.39 -3.61 12.66
CA THR A 153 -6.25 -4.45 13.85
C THR A 153 -7.02 -3.86 15.03
N ASN A 154 -7.03 -2.54 15.21
CA ASN A 154 -7.85 -1.90 16.23
C ASN A 154 -9.35 -2.13 15.97
N PHE A 155 -9.79 -2.06 14.72
CA PHE A 155 -11.14 -2.42 14.31
C PHE A 155 -11.47 -3.88 14.67
N LEU A 156 -10.59 -4.82 14.36
CA LEU A 156 -10.78 -6.22 14.71
C LEU A 156 -10.83 -6.43 16.23
N ILE A 157 -9.98 -5.76 17.00
CA ILE A 157 -10.01 -5.78 18.47
C ILE A 157 -11.34 -5.21 18.98
N SER A 158 -11.86 -4.14 18.39
CA SER A 158 -13.16 -3.57 18.74
C SER A 158 -14.32 -4.53 18.48
N MET A 159 -14.13 -5.48 17.55
CA MET A 159 -15.05 -6.58 17.27
C MET A 159 -14.80 -7.82 18.16
N GLY A 160 -13.95 -7.73 19.18
CA GLY A 160 -13.63 -8.82 20.10
C GLY A 160 -12.61 -9.83 19.58
N ILE A 161 -11.92 -9.53 18.47
CA ILE A 161 -10.97 -10.45 17.84
C ILE A 161 -9.57 -10.19 18.37
N THR A 162 -8.99 -11.22 19.00
CA THR A 162 -7.66 -11.13 19.60
C THR A 162 -6.58 -11.35 18.53
N PRO A 163 -5.59 -10.45 18.39
CA PRO A 163 -4.47 -10.64 17.46
C PRO A 163 -3.55 -11.79 17.91
N ASP A 164 -2.95 -12.50 16.95
CA ASP A 164 -2.03 -13.61 17.23
C ASP A 164 -0.72 -13.11 17.85
N LYS A 165 -0.16 -13.92 18.74
CA LYS A 165 1.18 -13.71 19.31
C LYS A 165 2.16 -14.65 18.61
N GLN A 166 3.03 -14.13 17.74
CA GLN A 166 4.22 -14.85 17.28
C GLN A 166 5.47 -13.99 17.50
N ASN A 167 6.52 -14.61 18.05
CA ASN A 167 7.83 -13.98 18.31
C ASN A 167 7.77 -12.68 19.14
N GLY A 168 6.90 -12.62 20.15
CA GLY A 168 6.83 -11.48 21.08
C GLY A 168 6.20 -10.20 20.51
N HIS A 169 5.81 -10.18 19.24
CA HIS A 169 5.11 -9.07 18.61
C HIS A 169 3.65 -9.43 18.32
N GLN A 170 2.71 -8.53 18.60
CA GLN A 170 1.31 -8.69 18.21
C GLN A 170 1.21 -8.49 16.69
N GLN A 171 0.89 -9.57 15.97
CA GLN A 171 0.61 -9.50 14.54
C GLN A 171 -0.85 -9.14 14.32
N PRO A 172 -1.24 -8.50 13.20
CA PRO A 172 -2.65 -8.44 12.81
C PRO A 172 -3.26 -9.86 12.85
N ALA A 173 -4.54 -9.94 13.23
CA ALA A 173 -5.25 -11.22 13.38
C ALA A 173 -5.01 -12.15 12.17
N PRO A 174 -4.99 -13.48 12.38
CA PRO A 174 -4.58 -14.41 11.33
C PRO A 174 -5.42 -14.22 10.08
N ARG A 175 -4.79 -14.30 8.90
CA ARG A 175 -5.43 -14.12 7.59
C ARG A 175 -6.69 -14.99 7.41
N SER A 176 -6.72 -16.14 8.09
CA SER A 176 -7.86 -17.07 8.10
C SER A 176 -9.06 -16.59 8.92
N ILE A 177 -8.85 -15.75 9.95
CA ILE A 177 -9.92 -15.13 10.75
C ILE A 177 -10.43 -13.88 10.03
N ALA A 178 -9.54 -13.02 9.52
CA ALA A 178 -9.92 -11.82 8.75
C ALA A 178 -10.87 -12.14 7.57
N ALA A 179 -10.69 -13.29 6.92
CA ALA A 179 -11.54 -13.75 5.82
C ALA A 179 -12.92 -14.32 6.25
N LYS A 180 -13.14 -14.61 7.54
CA LYS A 180 -14.34 -15.29 8.07
C LYS A 180 -15.35 -14.39 8.79
N ILE A 181 -14.99 -13.15 9.15
CA ILE A 181 -15.78 -12.29 10.06
C ILE A 181 -17.13 -11.84 9.46
N SER A 182 -17.35 -12.04 8.18
CA SER A 182 -18.55 -11.56 7.49
C SER A 182 -19.72 -12.54 7.42
N GLY A 183 -19.62 -13.71 8.07
CA GLY A 183 -20.70 -14.70 8.07
C GLY A 183 -21.89 -14.31 8.96
N GLU A 184 -21.65 -13.54 10.03
CA GLU A 184 -22.64 -13.33 11.10
C GLU A 184 -22.99 -11.85 11.36
N THR A 185 -22.28 -10.90 10.75
CA THR A 185 -22.59 -9.47 10.91
C THR A 185 -23.17 -8.91 9.61
N ARG A 186 -24.49 -9.04 9.45
CA ARG A 186 -25.25 -8.19 8.51
C ARG A 186 -25.24 -6.76 9.06
N LEU A 187 -24.65 -5.83 8.31
CA LEU A 187 -25.01 -4.41 8.35
C LEU A 187 -26.28 -4.20 7.53
#